data_AF-A0A1S4CI48-F1
#
_entry.id   AF-A0A1S4CI48-F1
#
_cell.length_a   1.000
_cell.length_b   1.000
_cell.length_c   1.000
_cell.angle_alpha   90.00
_cell.angle_beta   90.00
_cell.angle_gamma   90.00
#
_symmetry.space_group_name_H-M   'P 1'
#
loop_
_entity.id
_entity.type
_entity.pdbx_description
1 polymer ?
#
loop_
_entity_poly.entity_id
_entity_poly.type
_entity_poly.pdbx_seq_one_letter_code
_entity_poly.pdbx_strand_id
1 'polypeptide(L)'
;FLHANCPSCQKTAWLGIFYMCIPTGIAVGYVYGGLVGSHLDWRWAFRIEALLMLPFAILGFVMKPLQLKGFSHTGSQNPVTSAQTSCPEAVASTSIDGSYPIRNDSKDDSKSAPRILNQLTRFWKDMKALLLDKVYVVNVLGYIAYNFVIGAYSYWGPKAGYYIYHMNNADLMFGGITIVCGIFGTLAGGFVLDRMTSTISNAFKLLSVATFFGAIFCFAAFCFKSLYAFIALFAIGELLVFATQGPVNYVCLHCVKPSLRPLSMAMSTVSIHIFGDVPSSPLVGVLQDHINNWRATALILTSVLFLAAGIWFIGIFLHSVDRYNEENEHQVSIADRSNTIPLLEEKSAETSPSLC
;
A
#
# COMPACT_ATOMS: atom_id res chain seq x y z
N PHE A 1 -5.63 -8.93 2.70
CA PHE A 1 -5.70 -10.22 3.41
C PHE A 1 -5.29 -10.09 4.88
N LEU A 2 -4.05 -9.71 5.19
CA LEU A 2 -3.56 -9.51 6.58
C LEU A 2 -4.56 -8.74 7.46
N HIS A 3 -4.85 -7.48 7.10
CA HIS A 3 -5.80 -6.64 7.83
C HIS A 3 -7.24 -7.18 7.99
N ALA A 4 -7.66 -8.16 7.17
CA ALA A 4 -8.99 -8.76 7.24
C ALA A 4 -9.05 -9.96 8.21
N ASN A 5 -7.92 -10.59 8.50
CA ASN A 5 -7.84 -11.78 9.37
C ASN A 5 -7.16 -11.50 10.72
N CYS A 6 -6.58 -10.33 10.92
CA CYS A 6 -5.94 -9.95 12.19
C CYS A 6 -6.95 -9.50 13.25
N PRO A 7 -6.70 -9.77 14.54
CA PRO A 7 -7.49 -9.24 15.65
C PRO A 7 -7.61 -7.72 15.55
N SER A 8 -8.81 -7.18 15.80
CA SER A 8 -9.12 -5.75 15.66
C SER A 8 -8.20 -4.84 16.48
N CYS A 9 -7.65 -5.33 17.60
CA CYS A 9 -6.78 -4.61 18.51
C CYS A 9 -5.28 -4.57 18.09
N GLN A 10 -4.86 -5.33 17.08
CA GLN A 10 -3.43 -5.47 16.72
C GLN A 10 -3.15 -5.23 15.22
N LYS A 11 -4.06 -4.55 14.52
CA LYS A 11 -3.97 -4.39 13.06
C LYS A 11 -2.68 -3.69 12.63
N THR A 12 -2.20 -2.71 13.39
CA THR A 12 -0.99 -1.98 13.02
C THR A 12 0.29 -2.71 13.40
N ALA A 13 0.29 -3.52 14.46
CA ALA A 13 1.37 -4.44 14.78
C ALA A 13 1.56 -5.50 13.68
N TRP A 14 0.47 -6.07 13.14
CA TRP A 14 0.55 -7.01 12.01
C TRP A 14 1.05 -6.35 10.72
N LEU A 15 0.70 -5.08 10.49
CA LEU A 15 1.27 -4.29 9.41
C LEU A 15 2.78 -4.07 9.63
N GLY A 16 3.19 -3.79 10.87
CA GLY A 16 4.59 -3.71 11.26
C GLY A 16 5.36 -5.01 11.01
N ILE A 17 4.79 -6.17 11.37
CA ILE A 17 5.38 -7.49 11.07
C ILE A 17 5.56 -7.68 9.57
N PHE A 18 4.55 -7.33 8.77
CA PHE A 18 4.63 -7.43 7.32
C PHE A 18 5.75 -6.56 6.73
N TYR A 19 5.86 -5.29 7.15
CA TYR A 19 6.89 -4.39 6.65
C TYR A 19 8.29 -4.69 7.19
N MET A 20 8.40 -5.29 8.38
CA MET A 20 9.66 -5.79 8.94
C MET A 20 10.27 -6.93 8.10
N CYS A 21 9.48 -7.64 7.29
CA CYS A 21 10.01 -8.62 6.34
C CYS A 21 10.97 -7.99 5.31
N ILE A 22 10.81 -6.70 4.98
CA ILE A 22 11.68 -6.01 4.01
C ILE A 22 13.12 -5.89 4.54
N PRO A 23 13.40 -5.22 5.69
CA PRO A 23 14.75 -5.15 6.22
C PRO A 23 15.29 -6.53 6.62
N THR A 24 14.44 -7.45 7.07
CA THR A 24 14.84 -8.84 7.36
C THR A 24 15.32 -9.57 6.10
N GLY A 25 14.59 -9.43 4.99
CA GLY A 25 14.96 -10.02 3.70
C GLY A 25 16.30 -9.47 3.19
N ILE A 26 16.52 -8.16 3.32
CA ILE A 26 17.79 -7.52 2.97
C ILE A 26 18.94 -8.09 3.83
N ALA A 27 18.72 -8.23 5.14
CA ALA A 27 19.71 -8.80 6.05
C ALA A 27 20.10 -10.24 5.68
N VAL A 28 19.10 -11.09 5.44
CA VAL A 28 19.31 -12.47 5.00
C VAL A 28 20.02 -12.48 3.64
N GLY A 29 19.65 -11.57 2.74
CA GLY A 29 20.28 -11.39 1.43
C GLY A 29 21.78 -11.07 1.50
N TYR A 30 22.20 -10.17 2.41
CA TYR A 30 23.62 -9.86 2.62
C TYR A 30 24.41 -11.07 3.13
N VAL A 31 23.88 -11.79 4.12
CA VAL A 31 24.53 -13.00 4.66
C VAL A 31 24.62 -14.08 3.60
N TYR A 32 23.52 -14.31 2.88
CA TYR A 32 23.43 -15.27 1.79
C TYR A 32 24.40 -14.93 0.65
N GLY A 33 24.42 -13.68 0.18
CA GLY A 33 25.32 -13.23 -0.88
C GLY A 33 26.79 -13.37 -0.49
N GLY A 34 27.13 -13.06 0.76
CA GLY A 34 28.49 -13.26 1.30
C GLY A 34 28.91 -14.73 1.36
N LEU A 35 28.03 -15.62 1.85
CA LEU A 35 28.30 -17.05 1.92
C LEU A 35 28.41 -17.69 0.53
N VAL A 36 27.48 -17.37 -0.37
CA VAL A 36 27.52 -17.91 -1.74
C VAL A 36 28.73 -17.38 -2.48
N GLY A 37 29.06 -16.08 -2.38
CA GLY A 37 30.23 -15.52 -3.07
C GLY A 37 31.58 -16.01 -2.54
N SER A 38 31.65 -16.49 -1.30
CA SER A 38 32.89 -17.02 -0.70
C SER A 38 33.08 -18.52 -0.91
N HIS A 39 31.99 -19.29 -1.01
CA HIS A 39 32.05 -20.76 -1.15
C HIS A 39 31.66 -21.27 -2.55
N LEU A 40 30.96 -20.48 -3.35
CA LEU A 40 30.44 -20.82 -4.67
C LEU A 40 30.68 -19.66 -5.66
N ASP A 41 30.38 -19.89 -6.94
CA ASP A 41 30.34 -18.84 -7.96
C ASP A 41 29.11 -17.93 -7.74
N TRP A 42 29.24 -16.62 -7.95
CA TRP A 42 28.17 -15.62 -7.79
C TRP A 42 26.91 -15.98 -8.59
N ARG A 43 27.06 -16.71 -9.71
CA ARG A 43 25.95 -17.19 -10.54
C ARG A 43 25.00 -18.11 -9.78
N TRP A 44 25.50 -18.86 -8.80
CA TRP A 44 24.68 -19.75 -7.97
C TRP A 44 23.73 -18.98 -7.06
N ALA A 45 24.05 -17.73 -6.71
CA ALA A 45 23.16 -16.89 -5.92
C ALA A 45 21.79 -16.74 -6.58
N PHE A 46 21.80 -16.46 -7.89
CA PHE A 46 20.60 -16.30 -8.71
C PHE A 46 19.87 -17.62 -8.96
N ARG A 47 20.61 -18.73 -9.15
CA ARG A 47 20.00 -20.04 -9.41
C ARG A 47 19.23 -20.57 -8.22
N ILE A 48 19.81 -20.46 -7.03
CA ILE A 48 19.17 -20.89 -5.79
C ILE A 48 17.97 -20.00 -5.47
N GLU A 49 18.07 -18.68 -5.69
CA GLU A 49 16.93 -17.77 -5.51
C GLU A 49 15.76 -18.10 -6.45
N ALA A 50 16.06 -18.36 -7.73
CA ALA A 50 15.04 -18.80 -8.70
C ALA A 50 14.35 -20.10 -8.27
N LEU A 51 15.11 -21.06 -7.74
CA LEU A 51 14.56 -22.32 -7.22
C LEU A 51 13.68 -22.10 -5.98
N LEU A 52 14.10 -21.22 -5.06
CA LEU A 52 13.34 -20.87 -3.85
C LEU A 52 12.03 -20.13 -4.17
N MET A 53 11.96 -19.39 -5.28
CA MET A 53 10.75 -18.69 -5.72
C MET A 53 9.73 -19.60 -6.44
N LEU A 54 10.15 -20.77 -6.91
CA LEU A 54 9.31 -21.67 -7.70
C LEU A 54 8.07 -22.19 -6.93
N PRO A 55 8.14 -22.58 -5.65
CA PRO A 55 6.96 -22.92 -4.86
C PRO A 55 5.95 -21.77 -4.74
N PHE A 56 6.42 -20.52 -4.61
CA PHE A 56 5.55 -19.34 -4.52
C PHE A 56 4.88 -19.04 -5.86
N ALA A 57 5.59 -19.21 -6.98
CA ALA A 57 5.02 -19.10 -8.31
C ALA A 57 3.92 -20.17 -8.52
N ILE A 58 4.18 -21.43 -8.16
CA ILE A 58 3.19 -22.52 -8.22
C ILE A 58 1.99 -22.19 -7.34
N LEU A 59 2.21 -21.73 -6.10
CA LEU A 59 1.14 -21.33 -5.20
C LEU A 59 0.26 -20.24 -5.82
N GLY A 60 0.85 -19.29 -6.54
CA GLY A 60 0.11 -18.25 -7.28
C GLY A 60 -0.85 -18.81 -8.34
N PHE A 61 -0.52 -19.93 -8.98
CA PHE A 61 -1.40 -20.60 -9.94
C PHE A 61 -2.49 -21.45 -9.28
N VAL A 62 -2.20 -22.02 -8.10
CA VAL A 62 -3.12 -22.94 -7.40
C VAL A 62 -4.09 -22.20 -6.47
N MET A 63 -3.68 -21.05 -5.93
CA MET A 63 -4.46 -20.31 -4.94
C MET A 63 -5.65 -19.60 -5.59
N LYS A 64 -6.85 -19.86 -5.07
CA LYS A 64 -8.07 -19.18 -5.51
C LYS A 64 -7.94 -17.66 -5.27
N PRO A 65 -8.50 -16.82 -6.16
CA PRO A 65 -8.45 -15.37 -5.99
C PRO A 65 -9.06 -14.97 -4.64
N LEU A 66 -8.26 -14.29 -3.82
CA LEU A 66 -8.66 -13.84 -2.50
C LEU A 66 -9.73 -12.75 -2.65
N GLN A 67 -10.90 -12.97 -2.05
CA GLN A 67 -11.97 -11.98 -2.00
C GLN A 67 -11.56 -10.81 -1.11
N LEU A 68 -11.13 -9.70 -1.73
CA LEU A 68 -10.75 -8.48 -1.02
C LEU A 68 -12.00 -7.65 -0.72
N LYS A 69 -12.12 -7.16 0.52
CA LYS A 69 -13.21 -6.27 0.95
C LYS A 69 -13.29 -5.06 0.01
N GLY A 70 -14.40 -4.90 -0.71
CA GLY A 70 -14.63 -3.82 -1.67
C GLY A 70 -14.65 -4.23 -3.15
N PHE A 71 -14.27 -5.48 -3.48
CA PHE A 71 -14.37 -6.03 -4.84
C PHE A 71 -15.42 -7.14 -4.88
N SER A 72 -16.64 -6.84 -5.32
CA SER A 72 -17.64 -7.87 -5.65
C SER A 72 -17.44 -8.32 -7.09
N HIS A 73 -17.44 -9.63 -7.33
CA HIS A 73 -17.45 -10.20 -8.68
C HIS A 73 -18.72 -9.76 -9.43
N THR A 74 -18.58 -8.83 -10.38
CA THR A 74 -19.55 -8.68 -11.46
C THR A 74 -19.32 -9.82 -12.45
N GLY A 75 -20.05 -10.93 -12.26
CA GLY A 75 -20.17 -11.98 -13.25
C GLY A 75 -19.93 -13.39 -12.71
N SER A 76 -20.97 -13.97 -12.11
CA SER A 76 -21.38 -15.37 -12.29
C SER A 76 -22.64 -15.58 -11.43
N GLN A 77 -23.78 -15.09 -11.91
CA GLN A 77 -25.04 -15.73 -11.55
C GLN A 77 -25.19 -16.91 -12.51
N ASN A 78 -24.82 -18.11 -12.06
CA ASN A 78 -25.38 -19.30 -12.66
C ASN A 78 -26.86 -19.33 -12.29
N PRO A 79 -27.80 -19.52 -13.24
CA PRO A 79 -29.20 -19.68 -12.89
C PRO A 79 -29.32 -20.94 -12.05
N VAL A 80 -29.79 -20.77 -10.81
CA VAL A 80 -30.11 -21.86 -9.90
C VAL A 80 -31.20 -22.68 -10.58
N THR A 81 -30.83 -23.89 -11.01
CA THR A 81 -31.76 -24.96 -11.35
C THR A 81 -32.53 -25.34 -10.09
N SER A 82 -33.69 -24.71 -9.87
CA SER A 82 -34.68 -25.22 -8.94
C SER A 82 -35.41 -26.39 -9.62
N ALA A 83 -35.01 -27.61 -9.25
CA ALA A 83 -35.77 -28.80 -9.53
C ALA A 83 -37.08 -28.77 -8.73
N GLN A 84 -38.23 -28.81 -9.41
CA GLN A 84 -39.43 -29.44 -8.88
C GLN A 84 -40.10 -30.29 -9.96
N THR A 85 -40.29 -31.54 -9.57
CA THR A 85 -40.88 -32.69 -10.23
C THR A 85 -42.39 -32.51 -10.45
N SER A 86 -42.89 -32.78 -11.66
CA SER A 86 -44.00 -33.72 -11.97
C SER A 86 -44.60 -33.45 -13.38
N CYS A 87 -44.47 -34.43 -14.28
CA CYS A 87 -45.22 -34.54 -15.56
C CYS A 87 -46.64 -35.12 -15.28
N PRO A 88 -47.58 -35.31 -16.26
CA PRO A 88 -47.42 -35.25 -17.73
C PRO A 88 -48.63 -34.70 -18.56
N GLU A 89 -48.50 -34.82 -19.89
CA GLU A 89 -49.54 -34.85 -20.96
C GLU A 89 -49.97 -33.53 -21.65
N ALA A 90 -49.58 -33.38 -22.93
CA ALA A 90 -50.48 -33.50 -24.10
C ALA A 90 -49.83 -32.97 -25.41
N VAL A 91 -49.40 -33.91 -26.27
CA VAL A 91 -49.68 -34.09 -27.71
C VAL A 91 -49.71 -32.89 -28.70
N ALA A 92 -49.09 -33.14 -29.87
CA ALA A 92 -49.32 -32.57 -31.23
C ALA A 92 -48.37 -31.40 -31.65
N SER A 93 -47.32 -31.68 -32.46
CA SER A 93 -47.28 -31.62 -33.95
C SER A 93 -47.27 -30.17 -34.49
N THR A 94 -46.43 -29.70 -35.41
CA THR A 94 -45.90 -30.30 -36.63
C THR A 94 -44.77 -29.40 -37.19
N SER A 95 -43.93 -30.01 -37.99
CA SER A 95 -42.78 -29.52 -38.76
C SER A 95 -43.09 -28.64 -39.98
N ILE A 96 -42.12 -27.76 -40.31
CA ILE A 96 -41.62 -27.33 -41.64
C ILE A 96 -42.47 -26.39 -42.51
N ASP A 97 -41.99 -25.15 -42.72
CA ASP A 97 -41.40 -24.60 -43.97
C ASP A 97 -40.92 -23.17 -43.63
N GLY A 98 -39.79 -22.58 -44.05
CA GLY A 98 -38.95 -22.75 -45.23
C GLY A 98 -38.59 -21.34 -45.71
N SER A 99 -37.44 -20.78 -45.30
CA SER A 99 -36.69 -19.76 -46.08
C SER A 99 -35.40 -19.34 -45.35
N TYR A 100 -34.25 -19.62 -45.96
CA TYR A 100 -32.99 -18.96 -45.62
C TYR A 100 -33.00 -17.54 -46.18
N PRO A 101 -32.37 -16.59 -45.47
CA PRO A 101 -31.21 -15.98 -46.13
C PRO A 101 -30.00 -15.93 -45.21
N ILE A 102 -28.86 -16.26 -45.82
CA ILE A 102 -27.50 -16.06 -45.37
C ILE A 102 -27.35 -14.64 -44.79
N ARG A 103 -26.96 -14.52 -43.52
CA ARG A 103 -26.55 -13.26 -42.91
C ARG A 103 -25.22 -13.43 -42.19
N ASN A 104 -24.17 -13.16 -42.97
CA ASN A 104 -22.87 -12.62 -42.58
C ASN A 104 -22.44 -12.82 -41.12
N ASP A 105 -21.59 -13.82 -40.90
CA ASP A 105 -20.57 -13.80 -39.84
C ASP A 105 -19.68 -12.57 -40.07
N SER A 106 -20.08 -11.45 -39.48
CA SER A 106 -19.25 -10.27 -39.35
C SER A 106 -18.63 -10.32 -37.96
N LYS A 107 -17.34 -10.66 -37.97
CA LYS A 107 -16.37 -10.53 -36.87
C LYS A 107 -16.70 -9.35 -35.96
N ASP A 108 -17.05 -9.67 -34.73
CA ASP A 108 -17.28 -8.72 -33.66
C ASP A 108 -15.93 -8.33 -33.01
N ASP A 109 -15.02 -7.77 -33.82
CA ASP A 109 -13.68 -7.28 -33.40
C ASP A 109 -13.75 -5.91 -32.68
N SER A 110 -14.96 -5.40 -32.40
CA SER A 110 -15.18 -4.04 -31.88
C SER A 110 -15.28 -3.90 -30.35
N LYS A 111 -15.35 -5.02 -29.60
CA LYS A 111 -15.65 -5.00 -28.15
C LYS A 111 -14.44 -4.78 -27.23
N SER A 112 -13.21 -4.76 -27.72
CA SER A 112 -11.99 -4.63 -26.90
C SER A 112 -11.61 -3.17 -26.59
N ALA A 113 -11.66 -2.28 -27.61
CA ALA A 113 -11.35 -0.85 -27.49
C ALA A 113 -12.21 -0.08 -26.45
N PRO A 114 -13.55 -0.26 -26.37
CA PRO A 114 -14.35 0.44 -25.36
C PRO A 114 -14.06 -0.04 -23.93
N ARG A 115 -13.53 -1.26 -23.75
CA ARG A 115 -13.23 -1.81 -22.42
C ARG A 115 -11.99 -1.18 -21.80
N ILE A 116 -10.93 -0.95 -22.59
CA ILE A 116 -9.68 -0.32 -22.13
C ILE A 116 -9.94 1.15 -21.78
N LEU A 117 -10.63 1.89 -22.66
CA LEU A 117 -10.96 3.29 -22.40
C LEU A 117 -11.79 3.44 -21.11
N ASN A 118 -12.79 2.58 -20.92
CA ASN A 118 -13.62 2.58 -19.70
C ASN A 118 -12.85 2.19 -18.43
N GLN A 119 -11.77 1.41 -18.54
CA GLN A 119 -10.88 1.11 -17.42
C GLN A 119 -9.97 2.30 -17.10
N LEU A 120 -9.41 2.95 -18.13
CA LEU A 120 -8.59 4.15 -17.96
C LEU A 120 -9.40 5.31 -17.37
N THR A 121 -10.64 5.52 -17.81
CA THR A 121 -11.52 6.55 -17.24
C THR A 121 -11.83 6.28 -15.77
N ARG A 122 -12.08 5.01 -15.40
CA ARG A 122 -12.27 4.60 -14.00
C ARG A 122 -11.01 4.85 -13.17
N PHE A 123 -9.85 4.41 -13.68
CA PHE A 123 -8.57 4.65 -13.03
C PHE A 123 -8.32 6.14 -12.79
N TRP A 124 -8.58 7.00 -13.78
CA TRP A 124 -8.41 8.45 -13.62
C TRP A 124 -9.38 9.05 -12.59
N LYS A 125 -10.62 8.56 -12.53
CA LYS A 125 -11.59 8.97 -11.51
C LYS A 125 -11.12 8.58 -10.10
N ASP A 126 -10.62 7.37 -9.94
CA ASP A 126 -10.10 6.85 -8.67
C ASP A 126 -8.81 7.59 -8.26
N MET A 127 -7.93 7.88 -9.21
CA MET A 127 -6.74 8.72 -9.02
C MET A 127 -7.12 10.13 -8.54
N LYS A 128 -8.10 10.75 -9.20
CA LYS A 128 -8.60 12.07 -8.81
C LYS A 128 -9.18 12.05 -7.40
N ALA A 129 -9.86 10.98 -7.01
CA ALA A 129 -10.36 10.83 -5.65
C ALA A 129 -9.23 10.78 -4.61
N LEU A 130 -8.15 10.05 -4.90
CA LEU A 130 -6.95 10.00 -4.04
C LEU A 130 -6.27 11.37 -3.93
N LEU A 131 -6.04 12.04 -5.06
CA LEU A 131 -5.34 13.34 -5.09
C LEU A 131 -6.15 14.50 -4.51
N LEU A 132 -7.47 14.35 -4.38
CA LEU A 132 -8.32 15.32 -3.69
C LEU A 132 -8.44 15.06 -2.18
N ASP A 133 -8.09 13.86 -1.72
CA ASP A 133 -8.07 13.55 -0.29
C ASP A 133 -6.85 14.17 0.38
N LYS A 134 -7.10 15.21 1.19
CA LYS A 134 -6.03 15.99 1.85
C LYS A 134 -5.20 15.14 2.80
N VAL A 135 -5.81 14.17 3.48
CA VAL A 135 -5.11 13.27 4.42
C VAL A 135 -4.14 12.38 3.66
N TYR A 136 -4.58 11.78 2.56
CA TYR A 136 -3.74 10.97 1.69
C TYR A 136 -2.57 11.79 1.12
N VAL A 137 -2.84 12.97 0.55
CA VAL A 137 -1.82 13.81 -0.07
C VAL A 137 -0.76 14.24 0.95
N VAL A 138 -1.15 14.72 2.14
CA VAL A 138 -0.20 15.12 3.18
C VAL A 138 0.62 13.93 3.66
N ASN A 139 -0.01 12.76 3.83
CA ASN A 139 0.70 11.54 4.21
C ASN A 139 1.78 11.16 3.19
N VAL A 140 1.41 11.15 1.89
CA VAL A 140 2.33 10.80 0.80
C VAL A 140 3.44 11.85 0.63
N LEU A 141 3.15 13.15 0.74
CA LEU A 141 4.17 14.19 0.67
C LEU A 141 5.22 14.07 1.78
N GLY A 142 4.78 13.80 3.02
CA GLY A 142 5.71 13.51 4.12
C GLY A 142 6.51 12.25 3.86
N TYR A 143 5.88 11.23 3.28
CA TYR A 143 6.54 9.96 2.96
C TYR A 143 7.56 10.08 1.82
N ILE A 144 7.32 10.95 0.83
CA ILE A 144 8.29 11.29 -0.22
C ILE A 144 9.53 11.95 0.40
N ALA A 145 9.33 13.00 1.21
CA ALA A 145 10.43 13.72 1.85
C ALA A 145 11.25 12.80 2.79
N TYR A 146 10.57 11.92 3.52
CA TYR A 146 11.19 10.87 4.30
C TYR A 146 12.05 9.93 3.42
N ASN A 147 11.48 9.34 2.38
CA ASN A 147 12.20 8.37 1.53
C ASN A 147 13.32 9.01 0.71
N PHE A 148 13.24 10.30 0.41
CA PHE A 148 14.34 11.05 -0.17
C PHE A 148 15.61 10.92 0.69
N VAL A 149 15.48 11.02 2.01
CA VAL A 149 16.64 10.89 2.92
C VAL A 149 17.09 9.45 3.04
N ILE A 150 16.16 8.50 3.22
CA ILE A 150 16.49 7.08 3.38
C ILE A 150 17.16 6.51 2.13
N GLY A 151 16.67 6.86 0.94
CA GLY A 151 17.27 6.45 -0.33
C GLY A 151 18.71 6.95 -0.47
N ALA A 152 18.95 8.24 -0.23
CA ALA A 152 20.29 8.80 -0.29
C ALA A 152 21.21 8.27 0.82
N TYR A 153 20.71 7.99 2.02
CA TYR A 153 21.48 7.30 3.07
C TYR A 153 21.88 5.89 2.64
N SER A 154 20.96 5.12 2.05
CA SER A 154 21.28 3.75 1.60
C SER A 154 22.38 3.73 0.55
N TYR A 155 22.48 4.76 -0.29
CA TYR A 155 23.48 4.82 -1.36
C TYR A 155 24.79 5.52 -0.93
N TRP A 156 24.70 6.70 -0.32
CA TRP A 156 25.85 7.53 0.04
C TRP A 156 26.29 7.42 1.50
N GLY A 157 25.45 6.88 2.38
CA GLY A 157 25.71 6.75 3.82
C GLY A 157 27.03 6.06 4.15
N PRO A 158 27.33 4.87 3.59
CA PRO A 158 28.61 4.20 3.80
C PRO A 158 29.80 5.06 3.35
N LYS A 159 29.71 5.67 2.17
CA LYS A 159 30.76 6.54 1.63
C LYS A 159 30.99 7.75 2.53
N ALA A 160 29.93 8.44 2.94
CA ALA A 160 30.01 9.54 3.90
C ALA A 160 30.63 9.08 5.23
N GLY A 161 30.21 7.93 5.75
CA GLY A 161 30.80 7.33 6.96
C GLY A 161 32.30 7.08 6.85
N TYR A 162 32.76 6.54 5.72
CA TYR A 162 34.17 6.33 5.43
C TYR A 162 34.96 7.64 5.43
N TYR A 163 34.52 8.66 4.69
CA TYR A 163 35.24 9.94 4.58
C TYR A 163 35.18 10.80 5.84
N ILE A 164 34.11 10.68 6.65
CA ILE A 164 33.91 11.50 7.85
C ILE A 164 34.61 10.88 9.08
N TYR A 165 34.57 9.55 9.20
CA TYR A 165 34.97 8.82 10.41
C TYR A 165 36.07 7.77 10.20
N HIS A 166 36.59 7.61 8.97
CA HIS A 166 37.60 6.58 8.63
C HIS A 166 37.14 5.16 8.99
N MET A 167 35.88 4.85 8.70
CA MET A 167 35.24 3.59 9.04
C MET A 167 35.76 2.46 8.14
N ASN A 168 36.52 1.50 8.68
CA ASN A 168 37.18 0.43 7.91
C ASN A 168 36.21 -0.46 7.10
N ASN A 169 35.01 -0.73 7.62
CA ASN A 169 33.97 -1.56 6.98
C ASN A 169 32.64 -0.80 6.91
N ALA A 170 32.64 0.33 6.19
CA ALA A 170 31.53 1.27 6.24
C ALA A 170 30.19 0.69 5.78
N ASP A 171 30.18 -0.11 4.72
CA ASP A 171 28.96 -0.75 4.21
C ASP A 171 28.35 -1.73 5.22
N LEU A 172 29.19 -2.54 5.86
CA LEU A 172 28.73 -3.53 6.84
C LEU A 172 28.24 -2.87 8.14
N MET A 173 28.92 -1.81 8.60
CA MET A 173 28.49 -1.09 9.80
C MET A 173 27.21 -0.31 9.55
N PHE A 174 27.16 0.48 8.48
CA PHE A 174 25.98 1.28 8.14
C PHE A 174 24.79 0.35 7.86
N GLY A 175 24.96 -0.63 6.96
CA GLY A 175 23.91 -1.61 6.65
C GLY A 175 23.48 -2.44 7.86
N GLY A 176 24.41 -2.83 8.73
CA GLY A 176 24.12 -3.56 9.96
C GLY A 176 23.25 -2.76 10.94
N ILE A 177 23.56 -1.48 11.15
CA ILE A 177 22.73 -0.58 11.98
C ILE A 177 21.35 -0.43 11.34
N THR A 178 21.28 -0.15 10.03
CA THR A 178 20.02 0.03 9.30
C THR A 178 19.14 -1.23 9.35
N ILE A 179 19.71 -2.43 9.26
CA ILE A 179 18.96 -3.69 9.39
C ILE A 179 18.33 -3.81 10.79
N VAL A 180 19.15 -3.65 11.83
CA VAL A 180 18.69 -3.81 13.22
C VAL A 180 17.64 -2.76 13.54
N CYS A 181 17.95 -1.49 13.27
CA CYS A 181 17.01 -0.39 13.49
C CYS A 181 15.77 -0.49 12.59
N GLY A 182 15.91 -0.98 11.36
CA GLY A 182 14.81 -1.22 10.43
C GLY A 182 13.81 -2.25 10.96
N ILE A 183 14.31 -3.37 11.47
CA ILE A 183 13.49 -4.43 12.07
C ILE A 183 12.79 -3.93 13.33
N PHE A 184 13.56 -3.47 14.32
CA PHE A 184 13.00 -3.12 15.62
C PHE A 184 12.18 -1.83 15.57
N GLY A 185 12.60 -0.85 14.77
CA GLY A 185 11.88 0.41 14.57
C GLY A 185 10.51 0.16 13.95
N THR A 186 10.46 -0.58 12.84
CA THR A 186 9.19 -0.87 12.14
C THR A 186 8.18 -1.59 13.04
N LEU A 187 8.64 -2.58 13.82
CA LEU A 187 7.80 -3.29 14.79
C LEU A 187 7.33 -2.37 15.92
N ALA A 188 8.23 -1.58 16.50
CA ALA A 188 7.91 -0.63 17.56
C ALA A 188 6.88 0.40 17.10
N GLY A 189 7.00 0.92 15.87
CA GLY A 189 6.06 1.86 15.28
C GLY A 189 4.62 1.34 15.22
N GLY A 190 4.43 0.12 14.72
CA GLY A 190 3.12 -0.53 14.71
C GLY A 190 2.57 -0.75 16.12
N PHE A 191 3.39 -1.28 17.02
CA PHE A 191 2.95 -1.54 18.39
C PHE A 191 2.60 -0.28 19.19
N VAL A 192 3.38 0.79 19.04
CA VAL A 192 3.11 2.08 19.67
C VAL A 192 1.81 2.67 19.14
N LEU A 193 1.54 2.56 17.83
CA LEU A 193 0.28 3.05 17.26
C LEU A 193 -0.94 2.30 17.78
N ASP A 194 -0.87 0.96 17.89
CA ASP A 194 -1.93 0.15 18.51
C ASP A 194 -2.19 0.58 19.96
N ARG A 195 -1.14 0.91 20.72
CA ARG A 195 -1.30 1.45 22.08
C ARG A 195 -1.86 2.87 22.13
N MET A 196 -1.60 3.68 21.11
CA MET A 196 -2.18 5.01 20.95
C MET A 196 -3.58 4.95 20.30
N THR A 197 -4.34 3.88 20.51
CA THR A 197 -5.71 3.71 20.01
C THR A 197 -5.89 3.85 18.49
N SER A 198 -4.89 3.47 17.68
CA SER A 198 -4.94 3.33 16.21
C SER A 198 -5.96 4.26 15.51
N THR A 199 -5.74 5.57 15.56
CA THR A 199 -6.53 6.57 14.80
C THR A 199 -5.63 7.28 13.79
N ILE A 200 -6.22 7.87 12.73
CA ILE A 200 -5.45 8.65 11.74
C ILE A 200 -4.73 9.82 12.41
N SER A 201 -5.39 10.53 13.35
CA SER A 201 -4.76 11.62 14.10
C SER A 201 -3.58 11.14 14.93
N ASN A 202 -3.71 10.02 15.65
CA ASN A 202 -2.63 9.47 16.46
C ASN A 202 -1.49 8.89 15.60
N ALA A 203 -1.79 8.38 14.41
CA ALA A 203 -0.78 7.99 13.42
C ALA A 203 0.03 9.22 12.97
N PHE A 204 -0.60 10.35 12.64
CA PHE A 204 0.14 11.59 12.30
C PHE A 204 0.95 12.15 13.47
N LYS A 205 0.44 12.08 14.71
CA LYS A 205 1.22 12.45 15.89
C LYS A 205 2.48 11.61 16.02
N LEU A 206 2.35 10.29 15.87
CA LEU A 206 3.49 9.38 15.94
C LEU A 206 4.47 9.62 14.79
N LEU A 207 3.97 9.77 13.54
CA LEU A 207 4.78 10.10 12.37
C LEU A 207 5.59 11.38 12.57
N SER A 208 4.94 12.46 13.01
CA SER A 208 5.59 13.75 13.21
C SER A 208 6.62 13.69 14.34
N VAL A 209 6.24 13.18 15.52
CA VAL A 209 7.11 13.14 16.71
C VAL A 209 8.31 12.21 16.48
N ALA A 210 8.08 10.99 15.99
CA ALA A 210 9.15 10.02 15.76
C ALA A 210 10.15 10.56 14.71
N THR A 211 9.66 11.15 13.63
CA THR A 211 10.53 11.72 12.58
C THR A 211 11.28 12.96 13.07
N PHE A 212 10.64 13.82 13.87
CA PHE A 212 11.31 15.01 14.42
C PHE A 212 12.46 14.64 15.34
N PHE A 213 12.22 13.76 16.32
CA PHE A 213 13.29 13.30 17.20
C PHE A 213 14.31 12.44 16.46
N GLY A 214 13.87 11.58 15.54
CA GLY A 214 14.75 10.84 14.65
C GLY A 214 15.70 11.74 13.86
N ALA A 215 15.17 12.83 13.30
CA ALA A 215 15.95 13.86 12.61
C ALA A 215 16.97 14.53 13.54
N ILE A 216 16.58 14.87 14.79
CA ILE A 216 17.51 15.43 15.78
C ILE A 216 18.67 14.48 16.02
N PHE A 217 18.39 13.20 16.28
CA PHE A 217 19.43 12.21 16.57
C PHE A 217 20.33 11.94 15.36
N CYS A 218 19.77 11.77 14.16
CA CYS A 218 20.55 11.61 12.93
C CYS A 218 21.40 12.85 12.62
N PHE A 219 20.84 14.05 12.76
CA PHE A 219 21.55 15.30 12.52
C PHE A 219 22.69 15.47 13.53
N ALA A 220 22.41 15.26 14.81
CA ALA A 220 23.39 15.31 15.88
C ALA A 220 24.53 14.30 15.64
N ALA A 221 24.21 13.08 15.17
CA ALA A 221 25.22 12.06 14.86
C ALA A 221 26.30 12.59 13.90
N PHE A 222 25.90 13.28 12.82
CA PHE A 222 26.82 13.88 11.85
C PHE A 222 27.58 15.12 12.38
N CYS A 223 27.09 15.77 13.44
CA CYS A 223 27.80 16.86 14.11
C CYS A 223 28.98 16.37 14.98
N PHE A 224 28.90 15.15 15.53
CA PHE A 224 29.99 14.59 16.32
C PHE A 224 31.13 14.09 15.43
N LYS A 225 32.38 14.22 15.93
CA LYS A 225 33.59 13.69 15.27
C LYS A 225 33.91 12.25 15.66
N SER A 226 33.40 11.79 16.81
CA SER A 226 33.64 10.44 17.31
C SER A 226 32.77 9.42 16.59
N LEU A 227 33.40 8.35 16.07
CA LEU A 227 32.72 7.23 15.42
C LEU A 227 31.71 6.56 16.36
N TYR A 228 32.07 6.35 17.63
CA TYR A 228 31.18 5.71 18.60
C TYR A 228 29.95 6.57 18.92
N ALA A 229 30.13 7.89 19.03
CA ALA A 229 29.02 8.83 19.23
C ALA A 229 28.11 8.86 18.00
N PHE A 230 28.69 8.85 16.79
CA PHE A 230 27.93 8.74 15.55
C PHE A 230 27.07 7.46 15.54
N ILE A 231 27.67 6.29 15.77
CA ILE A 231 26.94 5.01 15.75
C ILE A 231 25.78 5.00 16.74
N ALA A 232 26.02 5.43 17.98
CA ALA A 232 24.99 5.42 19.02
C ALA A 232 23.81 6.35 18.69
N LEU A 233 24.10 7.60 18.30
CA LEU A 233 23.06 8.58 17.98
C LEU A 233 22.35 8.25 16.67
N PHE A 234 23.10 7.81 15.65
CA PHE A 234 22.54 7.42 14.37
C PHE A 234 21.63 6.20 14.53
N ALA A 235 22.00 5.20 15.34
CA ALA A 235 21.14 4.05 15.62
C ALA A 235 19.82 4.46 16.30
N ILE A 236 19.85 5.36 17.30
CA ILE A 236 18.63 5.88 17.94
C ILE A 236 17.79 6.65 16.93
N GLY A 237 18.42 7.48 16.09
CA GLY A 237 17.75 8.24 15.04
C GLY A 237 17.07 7.33 14.02
N GLU A 238 17.80 6.34 13.49
CA GLU A 238 17.25 5.35 12.56
C GLU A 238 16.11 4.54 13.17
N LEU A 239 16.20 4.12 14.43
CA LEU A 239 15.13 3.38 15.09
C LEU A 239 13.82 4.17 15.10
N LEU A 240 13.89 5.47 15.39
CA LEU A 240 12.74 6.38 15.40
C LEU A 240 12.21 6.66 13.98
N VAL A 241 13.13 6.84 13.03
CA VAL A 241 12.80 7.04 11.60
C VAL A 241 12.07 5.81 11.06
N PHE A 242 12.54 4.59 11.33
CA PHE A 242 11.87 3.36 10.91
C PHE A 242 10.56 3.06 11.66
N ALA A 243 10.34 3.64 12.84
CA ALA A 243 9.05 3.55 13.54
C ALA A 243 7.88 4.22 12.78
N THR A 244 8.16 4.98 11.72
CA THR A 244 7.13 5.58 10.85
C THR A 244 6.47 4.58 9.89
N GLN A 245 7.09 3.42 9.64
CA GLN A 245 6.65 2.47 8.61
C GLN A 245 5.25 1.90 8.84
N GLY A 246 4.93 1.49 10.07
CA GLY A 246 3.56 1.06 10.40
C GLY A 246 2.53 2.20 10.24
N PRO A 247 2.73 3.34 10.93
CA PRO A 247 1.81 4.47 10.89
C PRO A 247 1.54 5.06 9.50
N VAL A 248 2.55 5.22 8.65
CA VAL A 248 2.35 5.82 7.31
C VAL A 248 1.45 4.95 6.43
N ASN A 249 1.65 3.63 6.49
CA ASN A 249 0.86 2.66 5.74
C ASN A 249 -0.55 2.49 6.36
N TYR A 250 -0.68 2.64 7.67
CA TYR A 250 -1.98 2.69 8.34
C TYR A 250 -2.84 3.84 7.79
N VAL A 251 -2.27 5.05 7.69
CA VAL A 251 -2.99 6.21 7.14
C VAL A 251 -3.44 5.95 5.69
N CYS A 252 -2.56 5.42 4.82
CA CYS A 252 -2.92 5.08 3.43
C CYS A 252 -4.12 4.12 3.34
N LEU A 253 -4.25 3.16 4.26
CA LEU A 253 -5.33 2.18 4.25
C LEU A 253 -6.65 2.71 4.84
N HIS A 254 -6.58 3.63 5.79
CA HIS A 254 -7.73 4.11 6.58
C HIS A 254 -8.33 5.43 6.07
N CYS A 255 -7.59 6.26 5.32
CA CYS A 255 -8.13 7.49 4.76
C CYS A 255 -8.98 7.27 3.49
N VAL A 256 -8.91 6.09 2.87
CA VAL A 256 -9.60 5.77 1.61
C VAL A 256 -10.64 4.67 1.76
N LYS A 257 -11.63 4.68 0.84
CA LYS A 257 -12.64 3.62 0.74
C LYS A 257 -11.99 2.24 0.46
N PRO A 258 -12.59 1.12 0.89
CA PRO A 258 -12.01 -0.23 0.72
C PRO A 258 -11.59 -0.56 -0.72
N SER A 259 -12.39 -0.16 -1.72
CA SER A 259 -12.11 -0.38 -3.14
C SER A 259 -10.86 0.36 -3.65
N LEU A 260 -10.49 1.48 -3.02
CA LEU A 260 -9.35 2.32 -3.40
C LEU A 260 -8.06 1.94 -2.66
N ARG A 261 -8.08 1.06 -1.65
CA ARG A 261 -6.90 0.72 -0.85
C ARG A 261 -5.73 0.16 -1.68
N PRO A 262 -5.93 -0.79 -2.61
CA PRO A 262 -4.81 -1.29 -3.41
C PRO A 262 -4.19 -0.16 -4.24
N LEU A 263 -5.03 0.72 -4.79
CA LEU A 263 -4.57 1.86 -5.57
C LEU A 263 -3.83 2.87 -4.70
N SER A 264 -4.34 3.18 -3.50
CA SER A 264 -3.69 4.08 -2.54
C SER A 264 -2.29 3.58 -2.16
N MET A 265 -2.16 2.30 -1.82
CA MET A 265 -0.86 1.70 -1.51
C MET A 265 0.08 1.75 -2.72
N ALA A 266 -0.38 1.29 -3.89
CA ALA A 266 0.42 1.28 -5.11
C ALA A 266 0.88 2.69 -5.51
N MET A 267 -0.01 3.68 -5.45
CA MET A 267 0.33 5.05 -5.79
C MET A 267 1.26 5.68 -4.79
N SER A 268 1.12 5.38 -3.49
CA SER A 268 2.10 5.83 -2.49
C SER A 268 3.50 5.28 -2.78
N THR A 269 3.62 3.99 -3.13
CA THR A 269 4.89 3.35 -3.52
C THR A 269 5.48 3.97 -4.79
N VAL A 270 4.67 4.17 -5.83
CA VAL A 270 5.12 4.84 -7.06
C VAL A 270 5.61 6.26 -6.76
N SER A 271 4.89 7.00 -5.92
CA SER A 271 5.26 8.37 -5.56
C SER A 271 6.58 8.45 -4.79
N ILE A 272 6.82 7.58 -3.80
CA ILE A 272 8.10 7.58 -3.07
C ILE A 272 9.27 7.19 -3.95
N HIS A 273 9.05 6.37 -4.98
CA HIS A 273 10.10 6.02 -5.93
C HIS A 273 10.40 7.14 -6.92
N ILE A 274 9.37 7.70 -7.56
CA ILE A 274 9.54 8.74 -8.56
C ILE A 274 10.11 10.04 -7.96
N PHE A 275 9.67 10.40 -6.76
CA PHE A 275 9.98 11.71 -6.15
C PHE A 275 10.88 11.63 -4.92
N GLY A 276 11.07 10.45 -4.34
CA GLY A 276 11.85 10.25 -3.12
C GLY A 276 13.20 9.60 -3.41
N ASP A 277 13.28 8.28 -3.24
CA ASP A 277 14.55 7.56 -3.15
C ASP A 277 15.35 7.52 -4.47
N VAL A 278 14.72 7.31 -5.63
CA VAL A 278 15.41 7.25 -6.93
C VAL A 278 16.10 8.58 -7.29
N PRO A 279 15.42 9.75 -7.27
CA PRO A 279 16.08 11.01 -7.60
C PRO A 279 17.03 11.50 -6.48
N SER A 280 16.88 11.03 -5.24
CA SER A 280 17.69 11.52 -4.11
C SER A 280 19.19 11.28 -4.29
N SER A 281 19.58 10.09 -4.73
CA SER A 281 21.00 9.71 -4.89
C SER A 281 21.74 10.58 -5.92
N PRO A 282 21.26 10.77 -7.17
CA PRO A 282 21.92 11.66 -8.10
C PRO A 282 21.90 13.12 -7.65
N LEU A 283 20.81 13.61 -7.03
CA LEU A 283 20.74 14.98 -6.52
C LEU A 283 21.75 15.25 -5.39
N VAL A 284 21.90 14.30 -4.45
CA VAL A 284 22.90 14.37 -3.39
C VAL A 284 24.32 14.24 -3.95
N GLY A 285 24.51 13.47 -5.03
CA GLY A 285 25.78 13.41 -5.76
C GLY A 285 26.18 14.78 -6.31
N VAL A 286 25.27 15.45 -7.04
CA VAL A 286 25.50 16.81 -7.56
C VAL A 286 25.77 17.80 -6.41
N LEU A 287 24.99 17.72 -5.33
CA LEU A 287 25.21 18.55 -4.14
C LEU A 287 26.61 18.33 -3.55
N GLN A 288 27.04 17.08 -3.45
CA GLN A 288 28.36 16.72 -2.95
C GLN A 288 29.48 17.24 -3.85
N ASP A 289 29.32 17.16 -5.17
CA ASP A 289 30.34 17.63 -6.13
C ASP A 289 30.53 19.15 -6.05
N HIS A 290 29.49 19.91 -5.69
CA HIS A 290 29.59 21.35 -5.45
C HIS A 290 30.20 21.68 -4.09
N ILE A 291 29.77 21.01 -3.02
CA ILE A 291 30.17 21.33 -1.64
C ILE A 291 31.54 20.75 -1.30
N ASN A 292 31.90 19.60 -1.88
CA ASN A 292 33.12 18.83 -1.62
C ASN A 292 33.38 18.52 -0.14
N ASN A 293 32.31 18.41 0.67
CA ASN A 293 32.39 18.13 2.09
C ASN A 293 31.24 17.21 2.53
N TRP A 294 31.56 15.95 2.79
CA TRP A 294 30.60 14.92 3.17
C TRP A 294 29.82 15.25 4.45
N ARG A 295 30.43 15.94 5.44
CA ARG A 295 29.70 16.34 6.66
C ARG A 295 28.59 17.33 6.33
N ALA A 296 28.91 18.37 5.56
CA ALA A 296 27.95 19.40 5.19
C ALA A 296 26.82 18.82 4.32
N THR A 297 27.17 18.00 3.33
CA THR A 297 26.19 17.31 2.47
C THR A 297 25.28 16.39 3.28
N ALA A 298 25.82 15.59 4.21
CA ALA A 298 25.02 14.72 5.07
C ALA A 298 24.08 15.52 5.97
N LEU A 299 24.51 16.64 6.56
CA LEU A 299 23.66 17.50 7.39
C LEU A 299 22.53 18.17 6.59
N ILE A 300 22.82 18.65 5.37
CA ILE A 300 21.80 19.22 4.47
C ILE A 300 20.77 18.16 4.11
N LEU A 301 21.22 16.97 3.71
CA LEU A 301 20.34 15.84 3.41
C LEU A 301 19.47 15.48 4.62
N THR A 302 20.08 15.33 5.79
CA THR A 302 19.38 14.98 7.04
C THR A 302 18.33 16.01 7.42
N SER A 303 18.56 17.29 7.10
CA SER A 303 17.63 18.37 7.41
C SER A 303 16.26 18.20 6.73
N VAL A 304 16.19 17.47 5.61
CA VAL A 304 14.93 17.16 4.92
C VAL A 304 13.99 16.32 5.79
N LEU A 305 14.49 15.57 6.78
CA LEU A 305 13.64 14.87 7.75
C LEU A 305 12.83 15.85 8.62
N PHE A 306 13.34 17.04 8.93
CA PHE A 306 12.56 18.06 9.64
C PHE A 306 11.39 18.55 8.78
N LEU A 307 11.58 18.66 7.45
CA LEU A 307 10.51 18.97 6.52
C LEU A 307 9.45 17.85 6.51
N ALA A 308 9.87 16.58 6.46
CA ALA A 308 8.95 15.44 6.54
C ALA A 308 8.13 15.46 7.86
N ALA A 309 8.80 15.70 8.99
CA ALA A 309 8.15 15.82 10.30
C ALA A 309 7.14 16.98 10.35
N GLY A 310 7.48 18.12 9.73
CA GLY A 310 6.60 19.28 9.59
C GLY A 310 5.38 19.01 8.69
N ILE A 311 5.56 18.30 7.59
CA ILE A 311 4.45 17.90 6.71
C ILE A 311 3.49 16.97 7.47
N TRP A 312 4.00 15.96 8.17
CA TRP A 312 3.16 15.07 8.98
C TRP A 312 2.53 15.77 10.19
N PHE A 313 3.15 16.81 10.73
CA PHE A 313 2.55 17.65 11.76
C PHE A 313 1.26 18.33 11.28
N ILE A 314 1.25 18.84 10.03
CA ILE A 314 0.04 19.42 9.43
C ILE A 314 -1.10 18.39 9.38
N GLY A 315 -0.77 17.12 9.15
CA GLY A 315 -1.73 16.02 9.11
C GLY A 315 -2.51 15.81 10.42
N ILE A 316 -1.95 16.20 11.57
CA ILE A 316 -2.61 16.10 12.89
C ILE A 316 -3.90 16.94 12.93
N PHE A 317 -3.91 18.07 12.23
CA PHE A 317 -5.02 19.05 12.25
C PHE A 317 -6.02 18.86 11.11
N LEU A 318 -5.77 17.91 10.20
CA LEU A 318 -6.72 17.63 9.13
C LEU A 318 -7.93 16.87 9.68
N HIS A 319 -9.12 17.31 9.25
CA HIS A 319 -10.33 16.55 9.50
C HIS A 319 -10.23 15.20 8.77
N SER A 320 -10.03 14.14 9.55
CA SER A 320 -9.89 12.77 9.07
C SER A 320 -11.14 11.98 9.40
N VAL A 321 -11.71 11.33 8.39
CA VAL A 321 -12.78 10.34 8.57
C VAL A 321 -12.14 8.99 8.37
N ASP A 322 -12.27 8.08 9.33
CA ASP A 322 -11.85 6.70 9.14
C ASP A 322 -12.84 6.02 8.19
N ARG A 323 -12.43 5.85 6.93
CA ARG A 323 -13.26 5.24 5.88
C ARG A 323 -13.08 3.73 5.82
N TYR A 324 -12.41 3.13 6.82
CA TYR A 324 -12.04 1.73 6.77
C TYR A 324 -13.24 0.77 6.78
N ASN A 325 -14.31 1.15 7.46
CA ASN A 325 -15.51 0.33 7.56
C ASN A 325 -16.65 0.76 6.62
N GLU A 326 -16.46 1.79 5.78
CA GLU A 326 -17.49 2.22 4.82
C GLU A 326 -17.83 1.07 3.85
N GLU A 327 -19.12 0.71 3.78
CA GLU A 327 -19.65 -0.19 2.76
C GLU A 327 -19.79 0.59 1.43
N ASN A 328 -19.60 -0.09 0.29
CA ASN A 328 -19.68 0.58 -1.01
C ASN A 328 -21.12 1.05 -1.28
N GLU A 329 -21.37 2.37 -1.31
CA GLU A 329 -22.68 2.99 -1.62
C GLU A 329 -23.30 2.55 -2.96
N HIS A 330 -22.54 1.92 -3.86
CA HIS A 330 -23.08 1.32 -5.10
C HIS A 330 -23.96 0.08 -4.90
N GLN A 331 -24.12 -0.41 -3.67
CA GLN A 331 -24.99 -1.54 -3.37
C GLN A 331 -26.44 -1.15 -3.06
N VAL A 332 -26.71 0.08 -2.58
CA VAL A 332 -28.06 0.46 -2.14
C VAL A 332 -28.93 0.96 -3.29
N SER A 333 -28.36 1.65 -4.29
CA SER A 333 -29.18 2.30 -5.32
C SER A 333 -29.80 1.36 -6.37
N ILE A 334 -29.40 0.09 -6.43
CA ILE A 334 -29.96 -0.89 -7.37
C ILE A 334 -30.99 -1.79 -6.67
N ALA A 335 -30.79 -2.12 -5.38
CA ALA A 335 -31.72 -2.94 -4.61
C ALA A 335 -33.00 -2.17 -4.22
N ASP A 336 -32.91 -0.87 -3.92
CA ASP A 336 -34.10 -0.08 -3.57
C ASP A 336 -34.93 0.36 -4.79
N ARG A 337 -34.35 0.34 -6.00
CA ARG A 337 -35.05 0.74 -7.22
C ARG A 337 -35.88 -0.39 -7.86
N SER A 338 -35.70 -1.63 -7.43
CA SER A 338 -36.51 -2.77 -7.89
C SER A 338 -37.75 -3.03 -7.04
N ASN A 339 -37.87 -2.42 -5.85
CA ASN A 339 -38.95 -2.73 -4.89
C ASN A 339 -40.06 -1.68 -4.82
N THR A 340 -40.13 -0.74 -5.77
CA THR A 340 -41.24 0.21 -5.87
C THR A 340 -41.92 0.10 -7.23
N ILE A 341 -42.64 -1.02 -7.42
CA ILE A 341 -43.74 -1.08 -8.37
C ILE A 341 -45.00 -0.68 -7.59
N PRO A 342 -45.75 0.37 -8.00
CA PRO A 342 -47.03 0.70 -7.36
C PRO A 342 -48.06 -0.31 -7.86
N LEU A 343 -48.56 -1.17 -6.97
CA LEU A 343 -49.72 -2.02 -7.24
C LEU A 343 -50.96 -1.12 -7.36
N LEU A 344 -51.45 -1.00 -8.60
CA LEU A 344 -52.79 -0.54 -8.92
C LEU A 344 -53.71 -1.77 -8.97
N GLU A 345 -54.64 -1.87 -8.02
CA GLU A 345 -55.89 -2.66 -8.05
C GLU A 345 -56.68 -2.22 -6.81
N GLU A 346 -57.99 -2.05 -6.77
CA GLU A 346 -59.04 -2.13 -7.77
C GLU A 346 -60.25 -1.41 -7.14
N LYS A 347 -61.08 -0.81 -7.99
CA LYS A 347 -62.31 -0.12 -7.64
C LYS A 347 -63.40 -1.13 -7.29
N SER A 348 -63.90 -1.12 -6.05
CA SER A 348 -65.23 -1.67 -5.73
C SER A 348 -66.05 -0.59 -5.04
N ALA A 349 -67.05 -0.10 -5.76
CA ALA A 349 -68.19 0.59 -5.19
C ALA A 349 -69.23 -0.49 -4.84
N GLU A 350 -69.80 -0.44 -3.62
CA GLU A 350 -71.24 -0.19 -3.41
C GLU A 350 -71.70 -0.47 -1.96
N THR A 351 -72.42 0.53 -1.43
CA THR A 351 -73.51 0.52 -0.42
C THR A 351 -73.28 0.15 1.06
N SER A 352 -73.46 1.20 1.87
CA SER A 352 -73.99 1.25 3.25
C SER A 352 -75.37 0.55 3.39
N PRO A 353 -75.90 0.24 4.60
CA PRO A 353 -76.22 1.28 5.60
C PRO A 353 -76.09 0.93 7.11
N SER A 354 -76.09 2.03 7.89
CA SER A 354 -76.75 2.27 9.19
C SER A 354 -76.31 1.60 10.51
N LEU A 355 -75.89 2.49 11.43
CA LEU A 355 -76.34 2.68 12.82
C LEU A 355 -76.27 1.50 13.82
N CYS A 356 -75.29 1.55 14.72
CA CYS A 356 -75.45 1.92 16.14
C CYS A 356 -74.08 2.03 16.81
#